data_AF-A0A078JUQ8-F1
#
_entry.id   AF-A0A078JUQ8-F1
#
_cell.length_a   1.000
_cell.length_b   1.000
_cell.length_c   1.000
_cell.angle_alpha   90.00
_cell.angle_beta   90.00
_cell.angle_gamma   90.00
#
_symmetry.space_group_name_H-M   'P 1'
#
loop_
_entity.id
_entity.type
_entity.pdbx_description
1 polymer ?
#
loop_
_entity_poly.entity_id
_entity_poly.type
_entity_poly.pdbx_seq_one_letter_code
_entity_poly.pdbx_strand_id
1 'polypeptide(L)'
;MPQTSLEMARMESLMKIPEGSVPCRVRAKRGCATHPRSIAERDRRTRISGKLKKLQELVPNIDNQTSYAEMLDLAAEHIKGLQHQVEVHLSIHSIYDIVSN
;
A
#
# COMPACT_ATOMS: atom_id res chain seq x y z
N MET A 1 19.39 -18.03 40.44
CA MET A 1 20.43 -17.16 41.06
C MET A 1 21.77 -17.67 40.55
N PRO A 2 22.59 -16.84 39.88
CA PRO A 2 23.89 -17.27 39.33
C PRO A 2 24.83 -17.66 40.49
N GLN A 3 25.56 -18.78 40.35
CA GLN A 3 26.24 -19.43 41.48
C GLN A 3 27.78 -19.34 41.43
N THR A 4 28.36 -18.56 40.52
CA THR A 4 29.83 -18.42 40.43
C THR A 4 30.24 -16.95 40.35
N SER A 5 31.32 -16.56 41.06
CA SER A 5 31.80 -15.17 41.09
C SER A 5 32.19 -14.63 39.71
N LEU A 6 32.60 -15.54 38.82
CA LEU A 6 32.93 -15.24 37.43
C LEU A 6 31.68 -14.95 36.58
N GLU A 7 30.53 -15.59 36.86
CA GLU A 7 29.25 -15.20 36.25
C GLU A 7 28.77 -13.85 36.76
N MET A 8 28.94 -13.55 38.05
CA MET A 8 28.56 -12.25 38.61
C MET A 8 29.37 -11.10 37.97
N ALA A 9 30.67 -11.28 37.74
CA ALA A 9 31.51 -10.28 37.06
C ALA A 9 31.11 -10.06 35.58
N ARG A 10 30.68 -11.12 34.88
CA ARG A 10 30.20 -11.02 33.49
C ARG A 10 28.83 -10.34 33.40
N MET A 11 27.95 -10.59 34.37
CA MET A 11 26.65 -9.93 34.47
C MET A 11 26.79 -8.46 34.87
N GLU A 12 27.78 -8.11 35.71
CA GLU A 12 28.10 -6.70 36.01
C GLU A 12 28.58 -5.95 34.77
N SER A 13 29.39 -6.60 33.93
CA SER A 13 29.84 -6.00 32.66
C SER A 13 28.69 -5.81 31.64
N LEU A 14 27.57 -6.50 31.81
CA LEU A 14 26.37 -6.34 30.96
C LEU A 14 25.45 -5.21 31.45
N MET A 15 25.58 -4.78 32.72
CA MET A 15 24.72 -3.78 33.34
C MET A 15 25.27 -2.34 33.28
N LYS A 16 26.50 -2.16 32.76
CA LYS A 16 27.05 -0.83 32.43
C LYS A 16 26.56 -0.39 31.05
N ILE A 17 25.29 0.00 30.98
CA ILE A 17 24.79 0.84 29.88
C ILE A 17 25.35 2.26 30.14
N PRO A 18 26.18 2.83 29.25
CA PRO A 18 26.60 4.22 29.39
C PRO A 18 25.37 5.12 29.26
N GLU A 19 25.13 5.97 30.27
CA GLU A 19 24.10 7.02 30.37
C GLU A 19 24.29 8.12 29.31
N GLY A 20 24.21 7.72 28.04
CA GLY A 20 24.51 8.55 26.88
C GLY A 20 24.39 7.82 25.55
N SER A 21 24.20 6.50 25.52
CA SER A 21 23.84 5.82 24.28
C SER A 21 22.38 6.15 23.95
N VAL A 22 22.18 7.05 22.99
CA VAL A 22 20.91 7.18 22.26
C VAL A 22 20.47 5.76 21.92
N PRO A 23 19.27 5.28 22.32
CA PRO A 23 18.79 3.97 21.97
C PRO A 23 19.06 3.78 20.48
N CYS A 24 19.87 2.77 20.13
CA CYS A 24 20.24 2.52 18.76
C CYS A 24 18.94 2.32 17.98
N ARG A 25 18.47 3.40 17.35
CA ARG A 25 17.24 3.44 16.60
C ARG A 25 17.49 2.42 15.50
N VAL A 26 16.83 1.26 15.58
CA VAL A 26 17.08 0.09 14.74
C VAL A 26 17.46 0.58 13.34
N ARG A 27 18.73 0.40 13.00
CA ARG A 27 19.28 0.98 11.77
C ARG A 27 18.44 0.48 10.61
N ALA A 28 17.86 1.39 9.84
CA ALA A 28 17.14 1.01 8.63
C ALA A 28 18.06 0.15 7.74
N LYS A 29 17.50 -0.87 7.08
CA LYS A 29 18.26 -1.83 6.25
C LYS A 29 19.16 -1.07 5.26
N ARG A 30 20.37 -1.58 5.00
CA ARG A 30 21.33 -0.94 4.08
C ARG A 30 20.65 -0.65 2.74
N GLY A 31 20.65 0.61 2.30
CA GLY A 31 19.94 1.06 1.08
C GLY A 31 18.53 1.63 1.32
N CYS A 32 18.00 1.57 2.55
CA CYS A 32 16.77 2.27 2.92
C CYS A 32 17.04 3.76 3.14
N ALA A 33 16.10 4.59 2.72
CA ALA A 33 16.20 6.03 2.95
C ALA A 33 15.95 6.33 4.43
N THR A 34 16.84 7.10 5.04
CA THR A 34 16.76 7.50 6.45
C THR A 34 16.21 8.91 6.65
N HIS A 35 16.27 9.75 5.59
CA HIS A 35 15.74 11.10 5.64
C HIS A 35 14.19 11.09 5.65
N PRO A 36 13.52 11.83 6.55
CA PRO A 36 12.05 11.82 6.68
C PRO A 36 11.30 12.04 5.36
N ARG A 37 11.76 13.01 4.54
CA ARG A 37 11.19 13.28 3.21
C ARG A 37 11.20 12.06 2.29
N SER A 38 12.30 11.30 2.30
CA SER A 38 12.47 10.13 1.43
C SER A 38 11.68 8.92 1.92
N ILE A 39 11.43 8.81 3.23
CA ILE A 39 10.52 7.82 3.81
C ILE A 39 9.09 8.15 3.36
N ALA A 40 8.65 9.39 3.56
CA ALA A 40 7.31 9.84 3.15
C ALA A 40 7.04 9.63 1.65
N GLU A 41 8.02 9.95 0.79
CA GLU A 41 7.86 9.73 -0.65
C GLU A 41 7.78 8.24 -1.01
N ARG A 42 8.55 7.36 -0.35
CA ARG A 42 8.42 5.91 -0.56
C ARG A 42 7.02 5.44 -0.17
N ASP A 43 6.52 5.84 0.99
CA ASP A 43 5.20 5.42 1.46
C ASP A 43 4.10 5.90 0.51
N ARG A 44 4.23 7.12 -0.03
CA ARG A 44 3.34 7.63 -1.09
C ARG A 44 3.39 6.76 -2.34
N ARG A 45 4.57 6.42 -2.84
CA ARG A 45 4.75 5.55 -4.01
C ARG A 45 4.16 4.16 -3.77
N THR A 46 4.41 3.55 -2.61
CA THR A 46 3.84 2.26 -2.25
C THR A 46 2.32 2.29 -2.23
N ARG A 47 1.70 3.34 -1.67
CA ARG A 47 0.24 3.53 -1.71
C ARG A 47 -0.28 3.65 -3.14
N ILE A 48 0.40 4.38 -4.01
CA ILE A 48 0.02 4.54 -5.42
C ILE A 48 0.12 3.21 -6.16
N SER A 49 1.24 2.50 -6.06
CA SER A 49 1.41 1.18 -6.68
C SER A 49 0.39 0.16 -6.16
N GLY A 50 0.03 0.21 -4.88
CA GLY A 50 -1.03 -0.62 -4.33
C GLY A 50 -2.41 -0.33 -4.95
N LYS A 51 -2.73 0.93 -5.22
CA LYS A 51 -3.96 1.31 -5.93
C LYS A 51 -3.96 0.88 -7.40
N LEU A 52 -2.81 1.01 -8.09
CA LEU A 52 -2.67 0.59 -9.48
C LEU A 52 -2.88 -0.92 -9.65
N LYS A 53 -2.36 -1.74 -8.72
CA LYS A 53 -2.64 -3.19 -8.73
C LYS A 53 -4.13 -3.51 -8.57
N LYS A 54 -4.81 -2.84 -7.64
CA LYS A 54 -6.27 -3.00 -7.48
C LYS A 54 -7.03 -2.58 -8.72
N LEU A 55 -6.58 -1.52 -9.39
CA LEU A 55 -7.20 -1.04 -10.63
C LEU A 55 -7.09 -2.08 -11.75
N GLN A 56 -5.93 -2.73 -11.87
CA GLN A 56 -5.69 -3.81 -12.83
C GLN A 56 -6.65 -5.00 -12.65
N GLU A 57 -7.06 -5.31 -11.41
CA GLU A 57 -8.02 -6.39 -11.13
C GLU A 57 -9.47 -6.02 -11.48
N LEU A 58 -9.80 -4.74 -11.52
CA LEU A 58 -11.18 -4.24 -11.68
C LEU A 58 -11.54 -3.87 -13.11
N VAL A 59 -10.56 -3.45 -13.91
CA VAL A 59 -10.79 -2.94 -15.26
C VAL A 59 -10.44 -4.03 -16.26
N PRO A 60 -11.33 -4.36 -17.20
CA PRO A 60 -11.06 -5.34 -18.24
C PRO A 60 -9.93 -4.84 -19.16
N ASN A 61 -9.24 -5.78 -19.83
CA ASN A 61 -8.20 -5.50 -20.82
C ASN A 61 -6.94 -4.80 -20.30
N ILE A 62 -6.68 -4.83 -18.99
CA ILE A 62 -5.40 -4.37 -18.41
C ILE A 62 -4.48 -5.57 -18.20
N ASP A 63 -3.37 -5.59 -18.94
CA ASP A 63 -2.34 -6.62 -18.83
C ASP A 63 -1.13 -6.14 -18.00
N ASN A 64 -0.22 -7.05 -17.68
CA ASN A 64 0.95 -6.74 -16.84
C ASN A 64 1.95 -5.79 -17.51
N GLN A 65 1.89 -5.62 -18.83
CA GLN A 65 2.74 -4.68 -19.59
C GLN A 65 2.05 -3.34 -19.88
N THR A 66 0.76 -3.19 -19.54
CA THR A 66 0.04 -1.92 -19.75
C THR A 66 0.72 -0.80 -18.96
N SER A 67 0.97 0.33 -19.62
CA SER A 67 1.56 1.51 -18.97
C SER A 67 0.59 2.14 -17.96
N TYR A 68 1.10 2.91 -16.99
CA TYR A 68 0.21 3.57 -16.02
C TYR A 68 -0.71 4.62 -16.65
N ALA A 69 -0.32 5.24 -17.77
CA ALA A 69 -1.18 6.20 -18.46
C ALA A 69 -2.36 5.46 -19.10
N GLU A 70 -2.06 4.45 -19.91
CA GLU A 70 -3.06 3.58 -20.56
C GLU A 70 -4.00 2.94 -19.53
N MET A 71 -3.47 2.46 -18.39
CA MET A 71 -4.27 1.88 -17.31
C MET A 71 -5.32 2.87 -16.76
N LEU A 72 -4.97 4.16 -16.67
CA LEU A 72 -5.86 5.20 -16.19
C LEU A 72 -6.89 5.60 -17.26
N ASP A 73 -6.49 5.63 -18.53
CA ASP A 73 -7.39 5.93 -19.65
C ASP A 73 -8.43 4.83 -19.85
N LEU A 74 -8.01 3.56 -19.85
CA LEU A 74 -8.89 2.39 -19.89
C LEU A 74 -9.86 2.37 -18.71
N ALA A 75 -9.40 2.75 -17.51
CA ALA A 75 -10.26 2.85 -16.34
C ALA A 75 -11.34 3.93 -16.52
N ALA A 76 -10.98 5.10 -17.04
CA ALA A 76 -11.93 6.17 -17.29
C ALA A 76 -12.97 5.79 -18.34
N GLU A 77 -12.54 5.08 -19.40
CA GLU A 77 -13.43 4.56 -20.43
C GLU A 77 -14.39 3.49 -19.86
N HIS A 78 -13.87 2.55 -19.07
CA HIS A 78 -14.68 1.52 -18.43
C HIS A 78 -15.76 2.12 -17.52
N ILE A 79 -15.43 3.15 -16.73
CA ILE A 79 -16.40 3.86 -15.89
C ILE A 79 -17.51 4.50 -16.74
N LYS A 80 -17.16 5.17 -17.85
CA LYS A 80 -18.15 5.75 -18.76
C LYS A 80 -19.06 4.68 -19.37
N GLY A 81 -18.49 3.55 -19.77
CA GLY A 81 -19.24 2.40 -20.26
C GLY A 81 -20.23 1.86 -19.22
N LEU A 82 -19.80 1.71 -17.96
CA LEU A 82 -20.67 1.26 -16.87
C LEU A 82 -21.80 2.27 -16.59
N GLN A 83 -21.51 3.57 -16.60
CA GLN A 83 -22.53 4.61 -16.43
C GLN A 83 -23.59 4.55 -17.52
N HIS A 84 -23.18 4.39 -18.77
CA HIS A 84 -24.11 4.25 -19.89
C HIS A 84 -24.96 2.99 -19.79
N GLN A 85 -24.36 1.86 -19.41
CA GLN A 85 -25.10 0.61 -19.20
C GLN A 85 -26.19 0.75 -18.13
N VAL A 86 -25.89 1.42 -17.01
CA VAL A 86 -26.86 1.68 -15.95
C VAL A 86 -27.99 2.58 -16.44
N GLU A 87 -27.68 3.64 -17.17
CA GLU A 87 -28.69 4.54 -17.75
C GLU A 87 -29.64 3.80 -18.70
N VAL A 88 -29.08 3.00 -19.61
CA VAL A 88 -29.86 2.18 -20.55
C VAL A 88 -30.73 1.16 -19.79
N HIS A 89 -30.16 0.48 -18.78
CA HIS A 89 -30.90 -0.50 -17.99
C HIS A 89 -32.08 0.13 -17.24
N LEU A 90 -31.89 1.33 -16.66
CA LEU A 90 -32.96 2.07 -16.00
C LEU A 90 -34.06 2.51 -16.98
N SER A 91 -33.67 3.01 -18.16
CA SER A 91 -34.61 3.39 -19.22
C SER A 91 -35.45 2.20 -19.68
N ILE A 92 -34.80 1.06 -19.94
CA ILE A 92 -35.47 -0.19 -20.33
C ILE A 92 -36.44 -0.64 -19.24
N HIS A 93 -36.03 -0.65 -17.97
CA HIS A 93 -36.90 -1.05 -16.86
C HIS A 93 -38.14 -0.15 -16.77
N SER A 94 -37.96 1.17 -16.90
CA SER A 94 -39.07 2.11 -16.94
C SER A 94 -40.03 1.86 -18.10
N ILE A 95 -39.54 1.50 -19.29
CA ILE A 95 -40.38 1.15 -20.43
C ILE A 95 -41.16 -0.14 -20.16
N TYR A 96 -40.53 -1.16 -19.59
CA TYR A 96 -41.22 -2.40 -19.22
C TYR A 96 -42.31 -2.18 -18.17
N ASP A 97 -42.08 -1.32 -17.17
CA ASP A 97 -43.08 -0.95 -16.16
C ASP A 97 -44.28 -0.22 -16.77
N ILE A 98 -44.06 0.63 -17.78
CA ILE A 98 -45.12 1.32 -18.54
C ILE A 98 -45.92 0.33 -19.39
N VAL A 99 -45.26 -0.62 -20.06
CA VAL A 99 -45.90 -1.58 -20.96
C VAL A 99 -46.62 -2.71 -20.20
N SER A 100 -46.23 -2.98 -18.96
CA SER A 100 -46.79 -4.05 -18.13
C SER A 100 -47.99 -3.62 -17.26
N ASN A 101 -48.33 -2.32 -17.21
CA ASN A 101 -49.56 -1.78 -16.59
C ASN A 101 -50.65 -1.54 -17.64
#